data_AF-A0A168JGG8-F1
#
_entry.id   AF-A0A168JGG8-F1
#
_cell.length_a   1.000
_cell.length_b   1.000
_cell.length_c   1.000
_cell.angle_alpha   90.00
_cell.angle_beta   90.00
_cell.angle_gamma   90.00
#
_symmetry.space_group_name_H-M   'P 1'
#
loop_
_entity.id
_entity.type
_entity.pdbx_description
1 polymer ?
#
loop_
_entity_poly.entity_id
_entity_poly.type
_entity_poly.pdbx_seq_one_letter_code
_entity_poly.pdbx_strand_id
1 'polypeptide(L)'
;MRATTWMWEARAAPGRVGDLERWAHEATRGREAEIYLGRGAAADLVVILLHVGAGGAAGAEAAGPPLPDPPDGLVTGLARAWEFGRARSPS
;
A
#
# COMPACT_ATOMS: atom_id res chain seq x y z
N MET A 1 14.79 13.77 8.79
CA MET A 1 14.47 12.33 8.63
C MET A 1 14.43 12.03 7.14
N ARG A 2 14.97 10.89 6.69
CA ARG A 2 14.78 10.47 5.29
C ARG A 2 13.37 9.88 5.19
N ALA A 3 12.59 10.36 4.24
CA ALA A 3 11.32 9.74 3.92
C ALA A 3 11.58 8.37 3.28
N THR A 4 10.92 7.33 3.79
CA THR A 4 10.95 5.98 3.21
C THR A 4 9.60 5.72 2.57
N THR A 5 9.60 5.25 1.32
CA THR A 5 8.36 4.84 0.66
C THR A 5 8.25 3.31 0.71
N TRP A 6 7.07 2.83 1.05
CA TRP A 6 6.71 1.42 0.96
C TRP A 6 5.78 1.20 -0.22
N MET A 7 6.03 0.16 -1.01
CA MET A 7 5.06 -0.36 -1.97
C MET A 7 4.39 -1.56 -1.33
N TRP A 8 3.07 -1.57 -1.37
CA TRP A 8 2.23 -2.69 -0.99
C TRP A 8 1.40 -3.11 -2.20
N GLU A 9 1.31 -4.40 -2.45
CA GLU A 9 0.60 -4.97 -3.60
C GLU A 9 -0.21 -6.19 -3.16
N ALA A 10 -1.47 -6.25 -3.56
CA ALA A 10 -2.25 -7.48 -3.49
C ALA A 10 -3.28 -7.59 -4.60
N ARG A 11 -3.67 -8.83 -4.90
CA ARG A 11 -4.79 -9.15 -5.78
C ARG A 11 -6.01 -9.46 -4.95
N ALA A 12 -7.14 -8.87 -5.31
CA ALA A 12 -8.43 -9.16 -4.69
C ALA A 12 -8.87 -10.59 -5.01
N ALA A 13 -9.54 -11.22 -4.05
CA ALA A 13 -10.30 -12.43 -4.34
C ALA A 13 -11.43 -12.11 -5.36
N PRO A 14 -11.94 -13.12 -6.11
CA PRO A 14 -12.96 -12.90 -7.12
C PRO A 14 -14.17 -12.11 -6.59
N GLY A 15 -14.52 -11.01 -7.27
CA GLY A 15 -15.63 -10.14 -6.89
C GLY A 15 -15.38 -9.21 -5.70
N ARG A 16 -14.16 -9.17 -5.14
CA ARG A 16 -13.83 -8.41 -3.92
C ARG A 16 -13.04 -7.12 -4.14
N VAL A 17 -12.80 -6.71 -5.38
CA VAL A 17 -11.95 -5.54 -5.68
C VAL A 17 -12.43 -4.26 -4.98
N GLY A 18 -13.74 -4.00 -4.96
CA GLY A 18 -14.29 -2.82 -4.28
C GLY A 18 -14.18 -2.87 -2.75
N ASP A 19 -14.17 -4.06 -2.17
CA ASP A 19 -13.92 -4.22 -0.74
C ASP A 19 -12.43 -4.04 -0.42
N LEU A 20 -11.54 -4.51 -1.31
CA LEU A 20 -10.09 -4.33 -1.16
C LEU A 20 -9.69 -2.86 -1.30
N GLU A 21 -10.30 -2.15 -2.26
CA GLU A 21 -10.16 -0.70 -2.40
C GLU A 21 -10.63 0.04 -1.13
N ARG A 22 -11.82 -0.31 -0.60
CA ARG A 22 -12.31 0.30 0.65
C ARG A 22 -11.37 0.05 1.81
N TRP A 23 -10.87 -1.18 1.95
CA TRP A 23 -9.87 -1.52 2.95
C TRP A 23 -8.60 -0.68 2.78
N ALA A 24 -8.10 -0.51 1.55
CA ALA A 24 -6.90 0.28 1.27
C ALA A 24 -7.06 1.74 1.70
N HIS A 25 -8.23 2.34 1.48
CA HIS A 25 -8.53 3.70 1.94
C HIS A 25 -8.55 3.81 3.46
N GLU A 26 -9.16 2.84 4.16
CA GLU A 26 -9.18 2.85 5.62
C GLU A 26 -7.78 2.61 6.22
N ALA A 27 -7.01 1.67 5.64
CA ALA A 27 -5.66 1.34 6.10
C ALA A 27 -4.64 2.49 5.92
N THR A 28 -4.92 3.41 4.97
CA THR A 28 -4.09 4.57 4.69
C THR A 28 -4.66 5.88 5.22
N ARG A 29 -5.79 5.84 5.93
CA ARG A 29 -6.47 7.04 6.43
C ARG A 29 -5.54 7.91 7.30
N GLY A 30 -5.42 9.19 6.94
CA GLY A 30 -4.59 10.17 7.65
C GLY A 30 -3.09 10.03 7.40
N ARG A 31 -2.69 9.23 6.41
CA ARG A 31 -1.29 8.98 6.02
C ARG A 31 -1.07 9.49 4.60
N GLU A 32 0.16 9.86 4.29
CA GLU A 32 0.54 10.25 2.93
C GLU A 32 0.67 8.99 2.07
N ALA A 33 -0.34 8.71 1.25
CA ALA A 33 -0.38 7.52 0.41
C ALA A 33 -1.06 7.78 -0.95
N GLU A 34 -0.63 7.00 -1.94
CA GLU A 34 -1.24 6.91 -3.26
C GLU A 34 -1.81 5.50 -3.45
N ILE A 35 -3.04 5.40 -3.97
CA ILE A 35 -3.72 4.12 -4.23
C ILE A 35 -3.95 3.99 -5.73
N TYR A 36 -3.47 2.89 -6.29
CA TYR A 36 -3.60 2.56 -7.70
C TYR A 36 -4.45 1.31 -7.87
N LEU A 37 -5.50 1.41 -8.68
CA LEU A 37 -6.34 0.30 -9.09
C LEU A 37 -5.87 -0.18 -10.45
N GLY A 38 -5.57 -1.47 -10.57
CA GLY A 38 -5.24 -2.09 -11.83
C GLY A 38 -6.41 -2.05 -12.81
N ARG A 39 -6.11 -2.20 -14.10
CA ARG A 39 -7.09 -2.16 -15.20
C ARG A 39 -6.87 -3.33 -16.15
N GLY A 40 -7.88 -3.66 -16.94
CA GLY A 40 -7.81 -4.74 -17.93
C GLY A 40 -7.47 -6.07 -17.27
N ALA A 41 -6.38 -6.71 -17.71
CA ALA A 41 -5.92 -8.00 -17.17
C ALA A 41 -5.46 -7.95 -15.71
N ALA A 42 -5.27 -6.76 -15.14
CA ALA A 42 -4.93 -6.57 -13.73
C ALA A 42 -6.06 -5.88 -12.94
N ALA A 43 -7.32 -5.98 -13.39
CA ALA A 43 -8.45 -5.30 -12.74
C ALA A 43 -8.72 -5.74 -11.28
N ASP A 44 -8.10 -6.84 -10.84
CA ASP A 44 -8.10 -7.36 -9.48
C ASP A 44 -6.95 -6.82 -8.61
N LEU A 45 -5.99 -6.08 -9.18
CA LEU A 45 -4.79 -5.60 -8.49
C LEU A 45 -5.03 -4.26 -7.78
N VAL A 46 -4.60 -4.16 -6.52
CA VAL A 46 -4.51 -2.91 -5.77
C VAL A 46 -3.06 -2.70 -5.34
N VAL A 47 -2.52 -1.52 -5.63
CA VAL A 47 -1.17 -1.10 -5.23
C VAL A 47 -1.27 0.15 -4.37
N ILE A 48 -0.52 0.18 -3.27
CA ILE A 48 -0.43 1.33 -2.36
C ILE A 48 1.02 1.78 -2.30
N LEU A 49 1.28 3.06 -2.55
CA LEU A 49 2.54 3.70 -2.24
C LEU A 49 2.35 4.51 -0.97
N LEU A 50 3.07 4.19 0.08
CA LEU A 50 2.92 4.80 1.40
C LEU A 50 4.22 5.51 1.80
N HIS A 51 4.12 6.81 2.09
CA HIS A 51 5.26 7.65 2.47
C HIS A 51 5.35 7.76 3.99
N VAL A 52 6.40 7.18 4.56
CA VAL A 52 6.69 7.17 6.00
C VAL A 52 7.76 8.22 6.32
N GLY A 53 7.50 9.07 7.31
CA GLY A 53 8.45 10.09 7.79
C GLY A 53 8.46 11.42 7.00
N ALA A 54 7.53 11.61 6.06
CA ALA A 54 7.36 12.86 5.32
C ALA A 54 6.50 13.91 6.08
N GLY A 55 5.71 13.49 7.08
CA GLY A 55 4.93 14.36 7.96
C GLY A 55 5.17 14.03 9.44
N GLY A 56 5.43 15.06 10.26
CA GLY A 56 5.91 14.97 11.64
C GLY A 56 4.95 14.42 12.69
N ALA A 57 4.35 13.26 12.47
CA ALA A 57 3.75 12.46 13.54
C ALA A 57 4.70 11.31 13.89
N ALA A 58 5.29 11.37 15.08
CA ALA A 58 6.14 10.35 15.64
C ALA A 58 5.38 9.03 15.81
N GLY A 59 5.98 7.93 15.38
CA GLY A 59 5.46 6.59 15.62
C GLY A 59 6.43 5.55 15.10
N ALA A 60 7.30 5.09 16.02
CA ALA A 60 8.13 3.90 16.05
C ALA A 60 8.68 3.33 14.71
N GLU A 61 9.98 3.05 14.70
CA GLU A 61 10.57 2.07 13.78
C GLU A 61 9.85 0.72 13.98
N ALA A 62 8.75 0.51 13.28
CA ALA A 62 8.10 -0.78 13.21
C ALA A 62 9.01 -1.67 12.36
N ALA A 63 9.57 -2.72 12.96
CA ALA A 63 10.27 -3.77 12.24
C ALA A 63 9.25 -4.59 11.44
N GLY A 64 8.81 -4.08 10.28
CA GLY A 64 7.85 -4.74 9.40
C GLY A 64 7.09 -3.80 8.47
N PRO A 65 6.25 -4.36 7.58
CA PRO A 65 5.42 -3.57 6.68
C PRO A 65 4.53 -2.60 7.45
N PRO A 66 4.36 -1.37 6.96
CA PRO A 66 3.67 -0.31 7.69
C PRO A 66 2.15 -0.36 7.58
N LEU A 67 1.59 -1.34 6.85
CA LEU A 67 0.16 -1.57 6.71
C LEU A 67 -0.21 -2.90 7.39
N PRO A 68 -1.38 -2.99 8.05
CA PRO A 68 -1.87 -4.26 8.57
C PRO A 68 -2.16 -5.24 7.43
N ASP A 69 -2.32 -6.51 7.77
CA ASP A 69 -2.83 -7.49 6.81
C ASP A 69 -4.31 -7.21 6.47
N PRO A 70 -4.73 -7.46 5.22
CA PRO A 70 -6.13 -7.41 4.84
C PRO A 70 -6.91 -8.56 5.49
N PRO A 71 -8.23 -8.39 5.74
CA PRO A 71 -9.09 -9.47 6.23
C PRO A 71 -9.02 -10.75 5.39
N ASP A 72 -9.18 -11.90 6.05
CA ASP A 72 -9.19 -13.20 5.39
C ASP A 72 -10.22 -13.27 4.25
N GLY A 73 -9.81 -13.84 3.12
CA GLY A 73 -10.64 -13.97 1.93
C GLY A 73 -10.87 -12.67 1.16
N LEU A 74 -10.23 -11.55 1.55
CA LEU A 74 -10.25 -10.31 0.78
C LEU A 74 -9.26 -10.36 -0.40
N VAL A 75 -8.13 -11.01 -0.21
CA VAL A 75 -7.06 -11.18 -1.21
C VAL A 75 -6.96 -12.61 -1.70
N THR A 76 -6.49 -12.80 -2.92
CA THR A 76 -6.02 -14.09 -3.44
C THR A 76 -4.51 -14.19 -3.27
N GLY A 77 -4.04 -15.22 -2.57
CA GLY A 77 -2.63 -15.37 -2.20
C GLY A 77 -2.21 -14.43 -1.06
N LEU A 78 -0.95 -13.98 -1.09
CA LEU A 78 -0.37 -13.11 -0.07
C LEU A 78 -0.22 -11.68 -0.60
N ALA A 79 -0.53 -10.71 0.26
CA ALA A 79 -0.09 -9.35 0.06
C ALA A 79 1.44 -9.29 0.14
N ARG A 80 2.05 -8.44 -0.69
CA ARG A 80 3.49 -8.23 -0.73
C ARG A 80 3.79 -6.79 -0.37
N ALA A 81 4.85 -6.58 0.40
CA ALA A 81 5.30 -5.25 0.77
C ALA A 81 6.83 -5.16 0.73
N TRP A 82 7.35 -4.05 0.22
CA TRP A 82 8.78 -3.77 0.21
C TRP A 82 9.06 -2.27 0.20
N GLU A 83 10.22 -1.90 0.75
CA GLU A 83 10.72 -0.53 0.71
C GLU A 83 11.24 -0.17 -0.69
N PHE A 84 11.04 1.07 -1.12
CA PHE A 84 11.71 1.61 -2.30
C PHE A 84 12.00 3.11 -2.16
N GLY A 85 13.10 3.53 -2.77
CA GLY A 85 13.52 4.93 -2.82
C GLY A 85 13.06 5.60 -4.12
N ARG A 86 12.73 6.89 -4.05
CA ARG A 86 12.51 7.70 -5.25
C ARG A 86 13.85 7.84 -5.99
N ALA A 87 13.91 7.41 -7.24
CA ALA A 87 15.04 7.73 -8.11
C ALA A 87 15.15 9.26 -8.27
N ARG A 88 16.36 9.80 -8.25
CA ARG A 88 16.55 11.21 -8.62
C ARG A 88 16.19 11.34 -10.11
N SER A 89 15.29 12.26 -10.44
CA SER A 89 15.06 12.62 -11.83
C SER A 89 16.39 13.10 -12.43
N PRO A 90 16.74 12.71 -13.67
CA PRO A 90 17.81 13.39 -14.38
C PRO A 90 17.44 14.87 -14.50
N SER A 91 18.39 15.74 -14.15
CA SER A 91 18.31 17.20 -14.28
C SER A 91 18.21 17.63 -15.74
#